data_AF-A0A0L0LCF7-F1
#
_entry.id   AF-A0A0L0LCF7-F1
#
_cell.length_a   1.000
_cell.length_b   1.000
_cell.length_c   1.000
_cell.angle_alpha   90.00
_cell.angle_beta   90.00
_cell.angle_gamma   90.00
#
_symmetry.space_group_name_H-M   'P 1'
#
loop_
_entity.id
_entity.type
_entity.pdbx_description
1 polymer ?
#
loop_
_entity_poly.entity_id
_entity_poly.type
_entity_poly.pdbx_seq_one_letter_code
_entity_poly.pdbx_strand_id
1 'polypeptide(L)'
;MKNKNIVISLSIIFALALIGYFFFYNKSAQNTKNPNSTAKINIEAVCQGALAYMTFPDSKSADIYVEECIEGKHPEVIERYKASLNLDAGVAI
;
A
#
# COMPACT_ATOMS: atom_id res chain seq x y z
N MET A 1 13.37 30.76 -34.82
CA MET A 1 12.23 31.51 -34.25
C MET A 1 11.17 30.50 -33.84
N LYS A 2 11.10 30.11 -32.55
CA LYS A 2 10.10 29.13 -32.09
C LYS A 2 8.73 29.80 -32.14
N ASN A 3 7.85 29.24 -32.94
CA ASN A 3 6.45 29.60 -33.08
C ASN A 3 5.81 29.60 -31.69
N LYS A 4 5.33 30.78 -31.27
CA LYS A 4 4.79 31.05 -29.94
C LYS A 4 3.74 30.01 -29.52
N ASN A 5 2.97 29.48 -30.47
CA ASN A 5 1.94 28.46 -30.25
C ASN A 5 2.53 27.08 -29.91
N ILE A 6 3.69 26.72 -30.46
CA ILE A 6 4.40 25.48 -30.10
C ILE A 6 4.96 25.58 -28.68
N VAL A 7 5.45 26.76 -28.28
CA VAL A 7 5.96 26.98 -26.92
C VAL A 7 4.84 26.86 -25.88
N ILE A 8 3.66 27.43 -26.17
CA ILE A 8 2.49 27.31 -25.30
C ILE A 8 2.01 25.86 -25.19
N SER A 9 1.95 25.14 -26.32
CA SER A 9 1.52 23.74 -26.34
C SER A 9 2.45 22.83 -25.52
N LEU A 10 3.77 23.01 -25.62
CA LEU A 10 4.75 22.25 -24.84
C LEU A 10 4.64 22.55 -23.34
N SER A 11 4.37 23.81 -22.99
CA SER A 11 4.23 24.22 -21.58
C SER A 11 3.01 23.58 -20.91
N ILE A 12 1.91 23.41 -21.64
CA ILE A 12 0.68 22.77 -21.13
C ILE A 12 0.90 21.26 -20.91
N ILE A 13 1.54 20.59 -21.88
CA ILE A 13 1.84 19.15 -21.77
C ILE A 13 2.77 18.89 -20.59
N PHE A 14 3.78 19.74 -20.39
CA PHE A 14 4.69 19.65 -19.26
C PHE A 14 3.97 19.84 -17.92
N ALA A 15 3.07 20.82 -17.83
CA ALA A 15 2.27 21.04 -16.63
C ALA A 15 1.38 19.84 -16.29
N LEU A 16 0.71 19.23 -17.27
CA LEU A 16 -0.13 18.04 -17.06
C LEU A 16 0.69 16.82 -16.61
N ALA A 17 1.88 16.63 -17.18
CA ALA A 17 2.78 15.55 -16.78
C ALA A 17 3.24 15.71 -15.32
N LEU A 18 3.56 16.94 -14.89
CA LEU A 18 3.94 17.22 -13.50
C LEU A 18 2.78 17.01 -12.52
N ILE A 19 1.57 17.44 -12.88
CA ILE A 19 0.37 17.25 -12.04
C ILE A 19 0.03 15.77 -11.90
N GLY A 20 0.04 15.02 -13.01
CA GLY A 20 -0.18 13.57 -13.00
C GLY A 20 0.87 12.82 -12.17
N TYR A 21 2.14 13.19 -12.32
CA TYR A 21 3.24 12.63 -11.54
C TYR A 21 3.09 12.93 -10.04
N PHE A 22 2.74 14.16 -9.66
CA PHE A 22 2.54 14.56 -8.27
C PHE A 22 1.37 13.81 -7.62
N PHE A 23 0.25 13.64 -8.32
CA PHE A 23 -0.90 12.91 -7.80
C PHE A 23 -0.61 11.41 -7.67
N PHE A 24 0.15 10.84 -8.61
CA PHE A 24 0.62 9.46 -8.54
C PHE A 24 1.61 9.23 -7.39
N TYR A 25 2.55 10.17 -7.16
CA TYR A 25 3.49 10.10 -6.03
C TYR A 25 2.82 10.24 -4.66
N ASN A 26 1.78 11.07 -4.55
CA ASN A 26 1.06 11.26 -3.28
C ASN A 26 0.13 10.09 -2.91
N LYS A 27 -0.09 9.10 -3.79
CA LYS A 27 -0.91 7.92 -3.50
C LYS A 27 -0.16 6.81 -2.74
N SER A 28 0.96 7.14 -2.10
CA SER A 28 1.70 6.23 -1.20
C SER A 28 1.89 6.90 0.16
N ALA A 29 0.82 6.96 0.94
CA ALA A 29 0.86 7.36 2.34
C ALA A 29 -0.06 6.47 3.17
N GLN A 30 0.24 5.18 3.22
CA GLN A 30 -0.06 4.38 4.40
C GLN A 30 1.08 4.60 5.39
N ASN A 31 1.04 5.75 6.08
CA ASN A 31 1.87 6.05 7.23
C ASN A 31 1.09 5.68 8.48
N THR A 32 1.19 4.42 8.91
CA THR A 32 0.82 4.05 10.27
C THR A 32 2.09 3.68 11.02
N LYS A 33 2.60 4.69 11.69
CA LYS A 33 3.71 4.63 12.63
C LYS A 33 3.23 3.86 13.87
N ASN A 34 3.53 2.57 13.97
CA ASN A 34 3.49 1.86 15.26
C ASN A 34 4.89 1.89 15.91
N PRO A 35 5.10 2.68 16.98
CA PRO A 35 6.38 2.77 17.65
C PRO A 35 6.51 1.62 18.66
N ASN A 36 6.74 0.40 18.19
CA ASN A 36 7.22 -0.65 19.08
C ASN A 36 8.23 -1.55 18.38
N SER A 37 9.50 -1.18 18.51
CA SER A 37 10.65 -1.94 18.07
C SER A 37 10.82 -3.19 18.93
N THR A 38 10.32 -4.30 18.42
CA THR A 38 10.96 -5.61 18.48
C THR A 38 10.92 -6.11 17.03
N ALA A 39 11.60 -7.18 16.64
CA ALA A 39 11.40 -7.81 15.33
C ALA A 39 9.98 -8.44 15.23
N LYS A 40 8.95 -7.61 15.41
CA LYS A 40 7.53 -7.91 15.44
C LYS A 40 7.00 -7.65 14.04
N ILE A 41 6.32 -8.64 13.51
CA ILE A 41 5.63 -8.54 12.24
C ILE A 41 4.68 -7.35 12.29
N ASN A 42 4.79 -6.43 11.34
CA ASN A 42 3.82 -5.35 11.19
C ASN A 42 2.52 -5.95 10.65
N ILE A 43 1.57 -6.24 11.55
CA ILE A 43 0.29 -6.88 11.21
C ILE A 43 -0.50 -6.06 10.19
N GLU A 44 -0.47 -4.73 10.29
CA GLU A 44 -1.14 -3.86 9.31
C GLU A 44 -0.53 -4.03 7.92
N ALA A 45 0.81 -4.08 7.81
CA ALA A 45 1.47 -4.35 6.53
C ALA A 45 1.16 -5.75 5.98
N VAL A 46 0.96 -6.73 6.85
CA VAL A 46 0.56 -8.09 6.47
C VAL A 46 -0.88 -8.14 5.96
N CYS A 47 -1.81 -7.50 6.67
CA CYS A 47 -3.22 -7.40 6.28
C CYS A 47 -3.38 -6.57 5.01
N GLN A 48 -2.61 -5.49 4.86
CA GLN A 48 -2.50 -4.72 3.61
C GLN A 48 -1.95 -5.59 2.46
N GLY A 49 -0.92 -6.39 2.72
CA GLY A 49 -0.36 -7.33 1.75
C GLY A 49 -1.34 -8.42 1.33
N ALA A 50 -2.30 -8.77 2.20
CA ALA A 50 -3.32 -9.77 1.90
C ALA A 50 -4.20 -9.40 0.71
N LEU A 51 -4.45 -8.10 0.55
CA LEU A 51 -5.21 -7.55 -0.58
C LEU A 51 -4.59 -7.87 -1.94
N ALA A 52 -3.28 -8.14 -2.01
CA ALA A 52 -2.60 -8.42 -3.27
C ALA A 52 -2.96 -9.81 -3.86
N TYR A 53 -3.43 -10.75 -3.03
CA TYR A 53 -3.76 -12.11 -3.45
C TYR A 53 -5.22 -12.50 -3.16
N MET A 54 -6.01 -11.56 -2.63
CA MET A 54 -7.42 -11.74 -2.36
C MET A 54 -8.25 -10.88 -3.32
N THR A 55 -9.44 -11.38 -3.66
CA THR A 55 -10.39 -10.66 -4.52
C THR A 55 -11.53 -10.14 -3.68
N PHE A 56 -11.71 -8.82 -3.69
CA PHE A 56 -12.82 -8.15 -3.01
C PHE A 56 -13.81 -7.61 -4.05
N PRO A 57 -15.12 -7.59 -3.73
CA PRO A 57 -16.14 -7.06 -4.63
C PRO A 57 -16.00 -5.54 -4.84
N ASP A 58 -15.44 -4.82 -3.86
CA ASP A 58 -15.25 -3.38 -3.88
C ASP A 58 -14.18 -2.95 -2.87
N SER A 59 -13.71 -1.69 -2.98
CA SER A 59 -12.68 -1.15 -2.10
C SER A 59 -13.09 -1.04 -0.63
N LYS A 60 -14.39 -0.85 -0.35
CA LYS A 60 -14.88 -0.74 1.03
C LYS A 60 -14.83 -2.09 1.73
N SER A 61 -15.17 -3.17 1.01
CA SER A 61 -15.04 -4.55 1.49
C SER A 61 -13.59 -4.92 1.79
N ALA A 62 -12.65 -4.42 0.97
CA ALA A 62 -11.22 -4.52 1.20
C ALA A 62 -10.76 -3.78 2.47
N ASP A 63 -11.26 -2.56 2.70
CA ASP A 63 -10.94 -1.77 3.90
C ASP A 63 -11.46 -2.44 5.19
N ILE A 64 -12.70 -2.94 5.15
CA ILE A 64 -13.31 -3.70 6.27
C ILE A 64 -12.47 -4.94 6.57
N TYR A 65 -12.03 -5.68 5.55
CA TYR A 65 -11.20 -6.85 5.73
C TYR A 65 -9.87 -6.53 6.43
N VAL A 66 -9.22 -5.41 6.08
CA VAL A 66 -7.98 -4.98 6.74
C VAL A 66 -8.24 -4.68 8.21
N GLU A 67 -9.33 -3.99 8.53
CA GLU A 67 -9.72 -3.70 9.92
C GLU A 67 -9.95 -5.00 10.71
N GLU A 68 -10.73 -5.94 10.17
CA GLU A 68 -10.99 -7.24 10.78
C GLU A 68 -9.71 -8.09 10.93
N CYS A 69 -8.80 -8.00 9.97
CA CYS A 69 -7.51 -8.69 10.03
C CYS A 69 -6.61 -8.11 11.14
N ILE A 70 -6.62 -6.79 11.34
CA ILE A 70 -5.92 -6.13 12.46
C ILE A 70 -6.56 -6.49 13.80
N GLU A 71 -7.89 -6.63 13.85
CA GLU A 71 -8.62 -7.16 15.01
C GLU A 71 -8.33 -8.64 15.30
N GLY A 72 -7.61 -9.33 14.41
CA GLY A 72 -7.22 -10.73 14.58
C GLY A 72 -8.30 -11.74 14.18
N LYS A 73 -9.35 -11.33 13.45
CA LYS A 73 -10.38 -12.23 12.92
C LYS A 73 -9.87 -13.12 11.78
N HIS A 74 -8.72 -12.77 11.20
CA HIS A 74 -8.07 -13.49 10.09
C HIS A 74 -6.67 -14.01 10.45
N PRO A 75 -6.56 -14.95 11.42
CA PRO A 75 -5.26 -15.49 11.82
C PRO A 75 -4.52 -16.21 10.68
N GLU A 76 -5.25 -16.72 9.69
CA GLU A 76 -4.69 -17.41 8.53
C GLU A 76 -3.72 -16.53 7.72
N VAL A 77 -3.95 -15.22 7.69
CA VAL A 77 -3.10 -14.27 6.96
C VAL A 77 -1.73 -14.17 7.61
N ILE A 78 -1.72 -14.12 8.94
CA ILE A 78 -0.52 -14.00 9.76
C ILE A 78 0.29 -15.30 9.67
N GLU A 79 -0.36 -16.44 9.73
CA GLU A 79 0.30 -17.75 9.57
C GLU A 79 0.91 -17.92 8.19
N ARG A 80 0.18 -17.54 7.14
CA ARG A 80 0.69 -17.59 5.77
C ARG A 80 1.88 -16.66 5.59
N TYR A 81 1.85 -15.48 6.20
CA TYR A 81 2.97 -14.55 6.17
C TYR A 81 4.21 -15.10 6.88
N LYS A 82 4.04 -15.72 8.06
CA LYS A 82 5.13 -16.43 8.77
C LYS A 82 5.74 -17.55 7.91
N ALA A 83 4.89 -18.35 7.26
CA ALA A 83 5.34 -19.41 6.35
C ALA A 83 6.09 -18.84 5.12
N SER A 84 5.60 -17.73 4.56
CA SER A 84 6.22 -17.05 3.41
C SER A 84 7.64 -16.56 3.73
N LEU A 85 7.88 -16.16 4.97
CA LEU A 85 9.18 -15.70 5.45
C LEU A 85 10.11 -16.84 5.91
N ASN A 86 9.70 -18.12 5.76
CA ASN A 86 10.39 -19.27 6.34
C ASN A 86 10.72 -19.08 7.82
N LEU A 87 9.87 -18.35 8.55
CA LEU A 87 9.98 -18.18 10.00
C LEU A 87 9.36 -19.41 10.64
N ASP A 88 10.06 -20.54 10.55
CA ASP A 88 9.67 -21.77 11.23
C ASP A 88 9.62 -21.53 12.74
N ALA A 89 8.42 -21.63 13.31
CA ALA A 89 7.99 -21.76 14.71
C ALA A 89 8.70 -20.98 15.85
N GLY A 90 9.71 -20.15 15.58
CA GLY A 90 10.60 -19.57 16.59
C GLY A 90 10.54 -18.05 16.71
N VAL A 91 9.72 -17.37 15.90
CA VAL A 91 9.55 -15.92 16.01
C VAL A 91 8.40 -15.62 16.96
N ALA A 92 8.77 -15.26 18.20
CA ALA A 92 7.85 -14.74 19.19
C ALA A 92 7.15 -13.48 18.66
N ILE A 93 5.81 -13.51 18.66
CA ILE A 93 4.93 -12.37 18.34
C ILE A 93 4.81 -11.43 19.54
#